data_AF-A0A976E8I5-F1
#
_entry.id   AF-A0A976E8I5-F1
#
_cell.length_a   1.000
_cell.length_b   1.000
_cell.length_c   1.000
_cell.angle_alpha   90.00
_cell.angle_beta   90.00
_cell.angle_gamma   90.00
#
_symmetry.space_group_name_H-M   'P 1'
#
loop_
_entity.id
_entity.type
_entity.pdbx_description
1 polymer ?
#
loop_
_entity_poly.entity_id
_entity_poly.type
_entity_poly.pdbx_seq_one_letter_code
_entity_poly.pdbx_strand_id
1 'polypeptide(L)' 'MTKIEVFKFDISLKAPITIAISTIEQAKNILVKIYTNDGLHGTGEGAPFWMIVG' A
#
# COMPACT_ATOMS: atom_id res chain seq x y z
N MET A 1 21.58 -0.57 -5.06
CA MET A 1 20.31 -1.14 -4.55
C MET A 1 20.56 -2.60 -4.26
N THR A 2 20.46 -2.99 -3.00
CA THR A 2 20.87 -4.33 -2.53
C THR A 2 19.68 -5.26 -2.28
N LYS A 3 18.54 -4.70 -1.89
CA LYS A 3 17.35 -5.46 -1.50
C LYS A 3 16.08 -4.63 -1.68
N ILE A 4 15.00 -5.30 -2.08
CA ILE A 4 13.63 -4.80 -1.98
C ILE A 4 12.87 -5.70 -1.04
N GLU A 5 12.16 -5.11 -0.11
CA GLU A 5 11.14 -5.80 0.68
C GLU A 5 9.77 -5.24 0.31
N VAL A 6 8.82 -6.13 0.05
CA VAL A 6 7.43 -5.78 -0.25
C VAL A 6 6.57 -6.39 0.84
N PHE A 7 5.78 -5.55 1.50
CA PHE A 7 4.94 -5.94 2.62
C PHE A 7 3.48 -5.73 2.26
N LYS A 8 2.64 -6.69 2.65
CA LYS A 8 1.20 -6.47 2.74
C LYS A 8 0.95 -5.44 3.85
N PHE A 9 0.24 -4.36 3.52
CA PHE A 9 0.03 -3.21 4.41
C PHE A 9 -1.45 -2.85 4.48
N ASP A 10 -2.25 -3.83 4.89
CA ASP A 10 -3.69 -3.67 5.05
C ASP A 10 -4.02 -2.95 6.37
N ILE A 11 -4.78 -1.86 6.30
CA ILE A 11 -5.18 -1.04 7.46
C ILE A 11 -6.70 -0.95 7.51
N SER A 12 -7.30 -1.44 8.60
CA SER A 12 -8.73 -1.29 8.85
C SER A 12 -9.11 0.17 9.03
N LEU A 13 -10.18 0.61 8.36
CA LEU A 13 -10.66 1.97 8.49
C LEU A 13 -11.45 2.14 9.79
N LYS A 14 -11.44 3.36 10.35
CA LYS A 14 -12.22 3.69 11.57
C LYS A 14 -13.73 3.55 11.34
N ALA A 15 -14.17 3.77 10.11
CA ALA A 15 -15.54 3.57 9.66
C ALA A 15 -15.51 3.22 8.16
N PRO A 16 -16.54 2.52 7.64
CA PRO A 16 -16.63 2.25 6.21
C PRO A 16 -16.75 3.54 5.40
N ILE A 17 -16.09 3.58 4.23
CA ILE A 17 -16.23 4.66 3.25
C ILE A 17 -17.04 4.15 2.08
N THR A 18 -18.22 4.74 1.84
CA THR A 18 -19.05 4.41 0.67
C THR A 18 -18.90 5.47 -0.41
N ILE A 19 -18.57 5.01 -1.61
CA ILE A 19 -18.60 5.79 -2.86
C ILE A 19 -19.65 5.18 -3.80
N ALA A 20 -19.93 5.84 -4.92
CA ALA A 20 -21.01 5.44 -5.84
C ALA A 20 -20.96 3.97 -6.30
N ILE A 21 -19.76 3.39 -6.39
CA ILE A 21 -19.55 2.05 -6.94
C ILE A 21 -19.29 0.96 -5.88
N SER A 22 -19.01 1.34 -4.62
CA SER A 22 -18.66 0.37 -3.57
C SER A 22 -18.54 0.98 -2.17
N THR A 23 -18.48 0.12 -1.16
CA THR A 23 -18.09 0.44 0.21
C THR A 23 -16.73 -0.20 0.53
N ILE A 24 -15.84 0.58 1.13
CA ILE A 24 -14.48 0.20 1.51
C ILE A 24 -14.41 0.13 3.04
N GLU A 25 -14.02 -1.01 3.59
CA GLU A 25 -13.84 -1.20 5.04
C GLU A 25 -12.36 -1.20 5.45
N GLN A 26 -11.47 -1.45 4.50
CA GLN A 26 -10.04 -1.59 4.72
C GLN A 26 -9.26 -0.97 3.55
N ALA A 27 -8.23 -0.20 3.87
CA ALA A 27 -7.22 0.20 2.89
C ALA A 27 -6.29 -0.99 2.65
N LYS A 28 -6.30 -1.53 1.43
CA LYS A 28 -5.50 -2.70 1.03
C LYS A 28 -4.29 -2.24 0.26
N ASN A 29 -3.20 -1.96 0.98
CA ASN A 29 -2.03 -1.31 0.40
C ASN A 29 -0.82 -2.24 0.43
N ILE A 30 0.21 -1.84 -0.31
CA ILE A 30 1.54 -2.42 -0.23
C ILE A 30 2.52 -1.37 0.26
N LEU A 31 3.42 -1.78 1.14
CA LEU A 31 4.57 -0.97 1.53
C LEU A 31 5.82 -1.58 0.89
N VAL A 32 6.62 -0.73 0.24
CA VAL A 32 7.88 -1.12 -0.39
C VAL A 32 9.01 -0.45 0.36
N LYS A 33 10.03 -1.23 0.72
CA LYS A 33 11.27 -0.72 1.30
C LYS A 33 12.45 -1.09 0.42
N ILE A 34 13.19 -0.09 -0.01
CA ILE A 34 14.34 -0.23 -0.91
C ILE A 34 15.61 0.08 -0.13
N TYR A 35 16.55 -0.85 -0.12
CA TYR A 35 17.85 -0.70 0.52
C TYR A 35 18.93 -0.34 -0.51
N THR A 36 19.75 0.64 -0.19
CA THR A 36 20.89 1.08 -1.01
C THR A 36 22.19 0.48 -0.49
N ASN A 37 23.27 0.63 -1.26
CA ASN A 37 24.55 0.00 -0.96
C ASN A 37 25.31 0.75 0.15
N ASP A 38 24.97 2.01 0.39
CA ASP A 38 25.52 2.90 1.43
C ASP A 38 24.77 2.76 2.77
N GLY A 39 23.91 1.76 2.91
CA GLY A 39 23.18 1.47 4.15
C GLY A 39 21.92 2.30 4.37
N LEU A 40 21.59 3.24 3.47
CA LEU A 40 20.33 3.96 3.51
C LEU A 40 19.17 3.08 3.03
N HIS A 41 17.96 3.52 3.35
CA HIS A 41 16.76 2.94 2.75
C HIS A 41 15.70 4.00 2.53
N GLY A 42 14.90 3.79 1.48
CA GLY A 42 13.69 4.55 1.20
C GLY A 42 12.46 3.67 1.37
N THR A 43 11.34 4.30 1.74
CA THR A 43 10.02 3.66 1.79
C THR A 43 9.08 4.30 0.78
N GLY A 44 8.26 3.50 0.12
CA GLY A 44 7.17 3.95 -0.75
C GLY A 44 5.92 3.11 -0.54
N GLU A 45 4.76 3.65 -0.91
CA GLU A 45 3.46 2.99 -0.74
C GLU A 45 2.73 2.91 -2.07
N GLY A 46 2.04 1.78 -2.30
CA GLY A 46 1.05 1.64 -3.37
C GLY A 46 -0.33 1.32 -2.79
N ALA A 47 -1.35 2.08 -3.22
CA ALA A 47 -2.74 1.89 -2.83
C ALA A 47 -3.58 1.45 -4.03
N PRO A 48 -3.47 0.17 -4.46
CA PRO A 48 -4.22 -0.33 -5.61
C PRO A 48 -5.73 -0.30 -5.32
N PHE A 49 -6.47 0.31 -6.24
CA PHE A 49 -7.93 0.38 -6.14
C PHE A 49 -8.59 -0.38 -7.29
N TRP A 50 -8.61 -1.70 -7.15
CA TRP A 50 -9.08 -2.66 -8.16
C TRP A 50 -10.52 -2.41 -8.65
N MET A 51 -11.31 -1.64 -7.90
CA MET A 51 -12.70 -1.32 -8.26
C MET A 51 -12.82 -0.18 -9.30
N ILE A 52 -11.78 0.63 -9.51
CA ILE A 52 -11.78 1.73 -10.50
C ILE A 52 -10.73 1.51 -11.61
N VAL A 53 -9.60 0.91 -11.28
CA VAL A 53 -8.48 0.69 -12.22
C VAL A 53 -8.00 -0.76 -12.19
N GLY A 54 -7.66 -1.30 -13.36
CA GLY A 54 -7.13 -2.65 -13.57
C GLY A 54 -5.75 -2.63 -14.21
#